data_AF-F9Q853-F1
#
_entry.id   AF-F9Q853-F1
#
_cell.length_a   1.000
_cell.length_b   1.000
_cell.length_c   1.000
_cell.angle_alpha   90.00
_cell.angle_beta   90.00
_cell.angle_gamma   90.00
#
_symmetry.space_group_name_H-M   'P 1'
#
loop_
_entity.id
_entity.type
_entity.pdbx_description
1 polymer ?
#
loop_
_entity_poly.entity_id
_entity_poly.type
_entity_poly.pdbx_seq_one_letter_code
_entity_poly.pdbx_strand_id
1 'polypeptide(L)'
;MLSLLFNGGKGRELDNPSRVLLLIPVLLLLLRIPFNLKIIMMAIPCGAITAGLVAVFDKLVLHSPEAYAPRMMHIQAGDIAMSLGMFSLLLALYAQRKQLKIPTLFCLASALMGMLGSFLSTARGGWIGLPIILGLMLWIYRQSLSRGFFIGLIGIFVLGGAALSQMPQNRISERFTSAQVEIERYWQHQDGSTSVGARFDMWKSALLMAQQNQF
;
A
#
# COMPACT_ATOMS: atom_id res chain seq x y z
N MET A 1 -30.14 2.01 -4.36
CA MET A 1 -31.13 0.91 -4.48
C MET A 1 -32.45 1.38 -5.11
N LEU A 2 -33.01 2.53 -4.72
CA LEU A 2 -34.20 3.11 -5.36
C LEU A 2 -34.03 3.47 -6.86
N SER A 3 -32.83 3.87 -7.31
CA SER A 3 -32.57 4.16 -8.73
C SER A 3 -32.60 2.93 -9.65
N LEU A 4 -32.40 1.72 -9.10
CA LEU A 4 -32.29 0.48 -9.88
C LEU A 4 -33.66 -0.14 -10.18
N LEU A 5 -34.62 0.04 -9.25
CA LEU A 5 -36.02 -0.34 -9.44
C LEU A 5 -36.72 0.51 -10.50
N PHE A 6 -36.31 1.77 -10.69
CA PHE A 6 -36.93 2.69 -11.64
C PHE A 6 -36.24 2.76 -13.02
N ASN A 7 -34.91 2.52 -13.13
CA ASN A 7 -34.16 2.79 -14.38
C ASN A 7 -33.53 1.56 -15.08
N GLY A 8 -33.90 0.32 -14.74
CA GLY A 8 -33.39 -0.86 -15.48
C GLY A 8 -31.86 -0.98 -15.49
N GLY A 9 -31.21 -0.57 -14.40
CA GLY A 9 -29.75 -0.47 -14.30
C GLY A 9 -29.06 -1.84 -14.41
N LYS A 10 -27.97 -1.90 -15.18
CA LYS A 10 -27.10 -3.08 -15.31
C LYS A 10 -26.63 -3.53 -13.91
N GLY A 11 -26.58 -4.84 -13.65
CA GLY A 11 -26.23 -5.41 -12.33
C GLY A 11 -24.91 -4.91 -11.70
N ARG A 12 -24.01 -4.33 -12.50
CA ARG A 12 -22.78 -3.65 -12.06
C ARG A 12 -23.01 -2.42 -11.16
N GLU A 13 -24.19 -1.79 -11.22
CA GLU A 13 -24.59 -0.69 -10.33
C GLU A 13 -24.97 -1.18 -8.91
N LEU A 14 -25.20 -2.50 -8.74
CA LEU A 14 -25.53 -3.11 -7.46
C LEU A 14 -24.29 -3.61 -6.69
N ASP A 15 -23.14 -3.73 -7.36
CA ASP A 15 -21.89 -4.25 -6.75
C ASP A 15 -21.38 -3.39 -5.60
N ASN A 16 -21.42 -2.06 -5.74
CA ASN A 16 -20.96 -1.16 -4.69
C ASN A 16 -21.87 -1.17 -3.43
N PRO A 17 -23.21 -1.00 -3.53
CA PRO A 17 -24.08 -1.02 -2.36
C PRO A 17 -24.16 -2.40 -1.70
N SER A 18 -24.09 -3.50 -2.47
CA SER A 18 -24.08 -4.86 -1.92
C SER A 18 -22.80 -5.16 -1.12
N ARG A 19 -21.63 -4.68 -1.55
CA ARG A 19 -20.38 -4.78 -0.78
C ARG A 19 -20.48 -4.10 0.59
N VAL A 20 -21.10 -2.92 0.65
CA VAL A 20 -21.31 -2.21 1.92
C VAL A 20 -22.26 -2.97 2.82
N LEU A 21 -23.33 -3.54 2.26
CA LEU A 21 -24.30 -4.33 3.03
C LEU A 21 -23.69 -5.62 3.57
N LEU A 22 -22.84 -6.29 2.78
CA LEU A 22 -22.09 -7.48 3.17
C LEU A 22 -20.98 -7.18 4.18
N LEU A 23 -20.51 -5.93 4.28
CA LEU A 23 -19.53 -5.53 5.28
C LEU A 23 -20.05 -5.68 6.71
N ILE A 24 -21.35 -5.42 6.93
CA ILE A 24 -22.00 -5.47 8.25
C ILE A 24 -21.95 -6.88 8.87
N PRO A 25 -22.44 -7.96 8.21
CA PRO A 25 -22.36 -9.30 8.76
C PRO A 25 -20.92 -9.80 8.90
N VAL A 26 -20.02 -9.42 7.99
CA VAL A 26 -18.59 -9.76 8.10
C VAL A 26 -17.96 -9.11 9.33
N LEU A 27 -18.27 -7.84 9.61
CA LEU A 27 -17.78 -7.14 10.79
C LEU A 27 -18.29 -7.79 12.09
N LEU A 28 -19.58 -8.13 12.13
CA LEU A 28 -20.20 -8.82 13.27
C LEU A 28 -19.60 -10.22 13.50
N LEU A 29 -19.28 -10.94 12.41
CA LEU A 29 -18.58 -12.21 12.48
C LEU A 29 -17.16 -12.02 13.05
N LEU A 30 -16.43 -11.01 12.56
CA LEU A 30 -15.07 -10.71 13.00
C LEU A 30 -15.01 -10.36 14.50
N LEU A 31 -16.03 -9.63 14.99
CA LEU A 31 -16.17 -9.28 16.41
C LEU A 31 -16.44 -10.49 17.32
N ARG A 32 -17.04 -11.57 16.77
CA ARG A 32 -17.29 -12.80 17.52
C ARG A 32 -16.14 -13.81 17.51
N ILE A 33 -15.18 -13.66 16.60
CA ILE A 33 -14.03 -14.56 16.54
C ILE A 33 -13.06 -14.17 17.66
N PRO A 34 -12.67 -15.09 18.56
CA PRO A 34 -11.67 -14.79 19.57
C PRO A 34 -10.35 -14.41 18.89
N PHE A 35 -9.85 -13.21 19.22
CA PHE A 35 -8.61 -12.67 18.66
C PHE A 35 -7.40 -13.54 19.07
N ASN A 36 -7.05 -14.52 18.24
CA ASN A 36 -5.88 -15.35 18.44
C ASN A 36 -4.69 -14.78 17.66
N LEU A 37 -3.67 -14.31 18.39
CA LEU A 37 -2.44 -13.78 17.81
C LEU A 37 -1.76 -14.77 16.85
N LYS A 38 -1.88 -16.08 17.06
CA LYS A 38 -1.31 -17.09 16.15
C LYS A 38 -1.95 -17.05 14.77
N ILE A 39 -3.28 -16.84 14.69
CA ILE A 39 -4.01 -16.75 13.43
C ILE A 39 -3.57 -15.50 12.69
N ILE A 40 -3.44 -14.36 13.38
CA ILE A 40 -2.98 -13.09 12.79
C ILE A 40 -1.55 -13.22 12.26
N MET A 41 -0.67 -13.88 13.03
CA MET A 41 0.72 -14.15 12.65
C MET A 41 0.87 -15.08 11.43
N MET A 42 -0.21 -15.75 11.00
CA MET A 42 -0.20 -16.59 9.80
C MET A 42 -0.97 -15.92 8.66
N ALA A 43 -2.14 -15.36 8.94
CA ALA A 43 -3.05 -14.78 7.95
C ALA A 43 -2.48 -13.52 7.28
N ILE A 44 -1.94 -12.57 8.06
CA ILE A 44 -1.39 -11.32 7.51
C ILE A 44 -0.17 -11.60 6.61
N PRO A 45 0.85 -12.36 7.06
CA PRO A 45 1.99 -12.69 6.20
C PRO A 45 1.59 -13.49 4.95
N CYS A 46 0.66 -14.43 5.08
CA CYS A 46 0.13 -15.17 3.92
C CYS A 46 -0.53 -14.22 2.91
N GLY A 47 -1.33 -13.27 3.38
CA GLY A 47 -1.92 -12.21 2.54
C GLY A 47 -0.85 -11.38 1.82
N ALA A 48 0.20 -10.97 2.52
CA ALA A 48 1.30 -10.20 1.91
C ALA A 48 2.07 -11.00 0.83
N ILE A 49 2.31 -12.30 1.06
CA ILE A 49 2.91 -13.20 0.06
C ILE A 49 2.01 -13.30 -1.17
N THR A 50 0.72 -13.56 -0.99
CA THR A 50 -0.21 -13.71 -2.12
C THR A 50 -0.30 -12.44 -2.95
N ALA A 51 -0.32 -11.26 -2.31
CA ALA A 51 -0.25 -9.97 -2.99
C ALA A 51 1.04 -9.86 -3.83
N GLY A 52 2.21 -10.09 -3.22
CA GLY A 52 3.49 -10.05 -3.95
C GLY A 52 3.55 -11.01 -5.13
N LEU A 53 3.09 -12.25 -4.96
CA LEU A 53 3.04 -13.25 -6.03
C LEU A 53 2.13 -12.81 -7.19
N VAL A 54 0.95 -12.26 -6.89
CA VAL A 54 0.03 -11.75 -7.91
C VAL A 54 0.67 -10.58 -8.67
N ALA A 55 1.35 -9.67 -7.98
CA ALA A 55 2.04 -8.56 -8.64
C ALA A 55 3.18 -9.02 -9.55
N VAL A 56 3.98 -9.99 -9.10
CA VAL A 56 5.06 -10.59 -9.89
C VAL A 56 4.48 -11.33 -11.11
N PHE A 57 3.40 -12.09 -10.92
CA PHE A 57 2.72 -12.79 -12.01
C PHE A 57 2.16 -11.81 -13.06
N ASP A 58 1.48 -10.75 -12.62
CA ASP A 58 0.93 -9.74 -13.52
C ASP A 58 2.02 -9.02 -14.32
N LYS A 59 3.22 -8.84 -13.72
CA LYS A 59 4.32 -8.14 -14.38
C LYS A 59 5.17 -9.02 -15.28
N LEU A 60 5.48 -10.25 -14.86
CA LEU A 60 6.35 -11.18 -15.59
C LEU A 60 5.60 -12.03 -16.61
N VAL A 61 4.37 -12.46 -16.31
CA VAL A 61 3.59 -13.35 -17.20
C VAL A 61 2.66 -12.53 -18.08
N LEU A 62 1.86 -11.64 -17.48
CA LEU A 62 0.90 -10.83 -18.25
C LEU A 62 1.52 -9.61 -18.94
N HIS A 63 2.80 -9.29 -18.66
CA HIS A 63 3.49 -8.11 -19.19
C HIS A 63 2.70 -6.80 -18.96
N SER A 64 1.90 -6.75 -17.89
CA SER A 64 1.06 -5.59 -17.60
C SER A 64 1.94 -4.37 -17.29
N PRO A 65 1.60 -3.16 -17.77
CA PRO A 65 2.36 -1.96 -17.45
C PRO A 65 2.38 -1.67 -15.94
N GLU A 66 1.29 -1.97 -15.24
CA GLU A 66 1.12 -1.79 -13.79
C GLU A 66 0.59 -3.09 -13.17
N ALA A 67 1.10 -3.50 -12.00
CA ALA A 67 0.57 -4.67 -11.30
C ALA A 67 -0.88 -4.45 -10.84
N TYR A 68 -1.67 -5.53 -10.77
CA TYR A 68 -3.09 -5.55 -10.39
C TYR A 68 -4.08 -4.86 -11.35
N ALA A 69 -3.59 -4.04 -12.29
CA ALA A 69 -4.41 -3.29 -13.26
C ALA A 69 -5.47 -4.13 -14.01
N PRO A 70 -5.24 -5.41 -14.36
CA PRO A 70 -6.26 -6.22 -15.02
C PRO A 70 -7.49 -6.55 -14.16
N ARG A 71 -7.38 -6.46 -12.83
CA ARG A 71 -8.42 -6.94 -11.89
C ARG A 71 -8.95 -5.84 -10.98
N MET A 72 -8.10 -4.90 -10.57
CA MET A 72 -8.40 -3.86 -9.59
C MET A 72 -7.68 -2.55 -9.93
N MET A 73 -8.09 -1.46 -9.29
CA MET A 73 -7.35 -0.20 -9.39
C MET A 73 -5.96 -0.38 -8.76
N HIS A 74 -4.91 -0.21 -9.57
CA HIS A 74 -3.53 -0.46 -9.15
C HIS A 74 -3.18 0.30 -7.86
N ILE A 75 -3.55 1.59 -7.72
CA ILE A 75 -3.23 2.37 -6.52
C ILE A 75 -3.79 1.72 -5.24
N GLN A 76 -5.08 1.36 -5.22
CA GLN A 76 -5.72 0.74 -4.06
C GLN A 76 -5.10 -0.61 -3.72
N ALA A 77 -4.88 -1.46 -4.73
CA ALA A 77 -4.29 -2.78 -4.54
C ALA A 77 -2.84 -2.67 -4.01
N GLY A 78 -2.08 -1.71 -4.54
CA GLY A 78 -0.73 -1.39 -4.06
C GLY A 78 -0.72 -0.93 -2.60
N ASP A 79 -1.60 0.00 -2.22
CA ASP A 79 -1.67 0.49 -0.84
C ASP A 79 -2.10 -0.61 0.15
N ILE A 80 -2.97 -1.54 -0.27
CA ILE A 80 -3.34 -2.73 0.52
C ILE A 80 -2.13 -3.66 0.69
N ALA A 81 -1.41 -3.94 -0.40
CA ALA A 81 -0.20 -4.77 -0.37
C ALA A 81 0.88 -4.15 0.55
N MET A 82 1.05 -2.82 0.49
CA MET A 82 1.95 -2.09 1.38
C MET A 82 1.53 -2.25 2.85
N SER A 83 0.24 -2.07 3.15
CA SER A 83 -0.28 -2.19 4.51
C SER A 83 -0.07 -3.60 5.07
N LEU A 84 -0.36 -4.64 4.28
CA LEU A 84 -0.08 -6.04 4.62
C LEU A 84 1.42 -6.28 4.85
N GLY A 85 2.28 -5.68 4.02
CA GLY A 85 3.73 -5.74 4.18
C GLY A 85 4.21 -5.11 5.49
N MET A 86 3.70 -3.92 5.83
CA MET A 86 4.02 -3.20 7.06
C MET A 86 3.52 -3.93 8.31
N PHE A 87 2.31 -4.50 8.28
CA PHE A 87 1.82 -5.31 9.38
C PHE A 87 2.64 -6.59 9.55
N SER A 88 3.06 -7.24 8.45
CA SER A 88 3.96 -8.40 8.50
C SER A 88 5.32 -8.03 9.12
N LEU A 89 5.84 -6.84 8.82
CA LEU A 89 7.07 -6.34 9.44
C LEU A 89 6.91 -6.13 10.95
N LEU A 90 5.79 -5.54 11.39
CA LEU A 90 5.50 -5.37 12.81
C LEU A 90 5.37 -6.72 13.52
N LEU A 91 4.75 -7.72 12.90
CA LEU A 91 4.68 -9.09 13.41
C LEU A 91 6.07 -9.74 13.47
N ALA A 92 6.96 -9.46 12.51
CA ALA A 92 8.34 -9.92 12.55
C ALA A 92 9.11 -9.34 13.76
N LEU A 93 8.93 -8.04 14.03
CA LEU A 93 9.51 -7.38 15.22
C LEU A 93 8.98 -7.98 16.53
N TYR A 94 7.68 -8.26 16.58
CA TYR A 94 7.05 -8.92 17.73
C TYR A 94 7.56 -10.36 17.93
N ALA A 95 7.67 -11.14 16.84
CA ALA A 95 8.20 -12.51 16.89
C ALA A 95 9.68 -12.53 17.33
N GLN A 96 10.47 -11.56 16.88
CA GLN A 96 11.87 -11.40 17.25
C GLN A 96 12.02 -11.09 18.75
N ARG A 97 11.19 -10.20 19.28
CA ARG A 97 11.08 -9.92 20.73
C ARG A 97 10.80 -11.18 21.55
N LYS A 98 10.00 -12.10 21.02
CA LYS A 98 9.68 -13.39 21.64
C LYS A 98 10.72 -14.48 21.34
N GLN A 99 11.85 -14.14 20.69
CA GLN A 99 12.93 -15.06 20.31
C GLN A 99 12.50 -16.21 19.37
N LEU A 100 11.42 -16.00 18.60
CA LEU A 100 10.87 -17.01 17.69
C LEU A 100 11.47 -16.87 16.29
N LYS A 101 12.58 -17.55 16.01
CA LYS A 101 13.35 -17.37 14.76
C LYS A 101 12.56 -17.69 13.47
N ILE A 102 11.84 -18.81 13.44
CA ILE A 102 11.09 -19.28 12.26
C ILE A 102 9.98 -18.29 11.84
N PRO A 103 9.03 -17.91 12.73
CA PRO A 103 7.98 -16.96 12.34
C PRO A 103 8.53 -15.57 12.05
N THR A 104 9.64 -15.14 12.67
CA THR A 104 10.30 -13.88 12.30
C THR A 104 10.74 -13.89 10.84
N LEU A 105 11.42 -14.95 10.39
CA LEU A 105 11.90 -15.05 9.01
C LEU A 105 10.72 -15.09 8.02
N PHE A 106 9.68 -15.86 8.34
CA PHE A 106 8.47 -15.93 7.53
C PHE A 106 7.76 -14.57 7.41
N CYS A 107 7.56 -13.87 8.53
CA CYS A 107 6.94 -12.55 8.53
C CYS A 107 7.80 -11.52 7.81
N LEU A 108 9.12 -11.60 7.94
CA LEU A 108 10.06 -10.72 7.24
C LEU A 108 9.96 -10.94 5.73
N ALA A 109 10.05 -12.19 5.25
CA ALA A 109 9.91 -12.53 3.83
C ALA A 109 8.56 -12.09 3.26
N SER A 110 7.50 -12.22 4.05
CA SER A 110 6.16 -11.77 3.68
C SER A 110 6.05 -10.25 3.58
N ALA A 111 6.71 -9.53 4.50
CA ALA A 111 6.80 -8.07 4.42
C ALA A 111 7.42 -7.61 3.10
N LEU A 112 8.43 -8.34 2.62
CA LEU A 112 9.08 -8.07 1.32
C LEU A 112 8.10 -8.24 0.19
N MET A 113 7.37 -9.35 0.17
CA MET A 113 6.42 -9.63 -0.90
C MET A 113 5.31 -8.56 -0.95
N GLY A 114 4.81 -8.12 0.20
CA GLY A 114 3.82 -7.03 0.26
C GLY A 114 4.38 -5.70 -0.26
N MET A 115 5.59 -5.32 0.17
CA MET A 115 6.25 -4.09 -0.30
C MET A 115 6.55 -4.17 -1.81
N LEU A 116 7.10 -5.29 -2.29
CA LEU A 116 7.36 -5.54 -3.71
C LEU A 116 6.07 -5.40 -4.52
N GLY A 117 4.96 -5.97 -4.04
CA GLY A 117 3.66 -5.83 -4.68
C GLY A 117 3.23 -4.37 -4.83
N SER A 118 3.42 -3.54 -3.80
CA SER A 118 3.14 -2.11 -3.87
C SER A 118 4.06 -1.36 -4.83
N PHE A 119 5.36 -1.71 -4.86
CA PHE A 119 6.33 -1.10 -5.77
C PHE A 119 5.99 -1.40 -7.24
N LEU A 120 5.71 -2.67 -7.56
CA LEU A 120 5.32 -3.11 -8.90
C LEU A 120 3.98 -2.48 -9.35
N SER A 121 3.13 -2.13 -8.39
CA SER A 121 1.87 -1.43 -8.64
C SER A 121 2.04 0.07 -8.90
N THR A 122 3.25 0.63 -8.73
CA THR A 122 3.55 2.07 -8.87
C THR A 122 2.72 2.99 -7.96
N ALA A 123 2.13 2.44 -6.88
CA ALA A 123 1.33 3.19 -5.92
C ALA A 123 2.25 4.13 -5.12
N ARG A 124 2.13 5.44 -5.38
CA ARG A 124 3.04 6.46 -4.82
C ARG A 124 2.69 6.87 -3.39
N GLY A 125 1.45 6.63 -2.96
CA GLY A 125 0.96 7.01 -1.62
C GLY A 125 1.73 6.31 -0.50
N GLY A 126 2.00 5.02 -0.66
CA GLY A 126 2.76 4.23 0.30
C GLY A 126 4.22 4.67 0.48
N TRP A 127 4.84 5.33 -0.50
CA TRP A 127 6.27 5.66 -0.47
C TRP A 127 6.61 6.73 0.57
N ILE A 128 5.71 7.68 0.79
CA ILE A 128 5.89 8.76 1.79
C ILE A 128 5.58 8.22 3.20
N GLY A 129 4.58 7.35 3.33
CA GLY A 129 4.21 6.74 4.61
C GLY A 129 5.24 5.73 5.11
N LEU A 130 5.87 4.98 4.20
CA LEU A 130 6.84 3.93 4.51
C LEU A 130 8.00 4.38 5.42
N PRO A 131 8.78 5.44 5.11
CA PRO A 131 9.91 5.85 5.95
C PRO A 131 9.46 6.34 7.33
N ILE A 132 8.32 7.02 7.42
CA ILE A 132 7.79 7.53 8.69
C ILE A 132 7.39 6.37 9.59
N ILE A 133 6.60 5.44 9.06
CA ILE A 133 6.09 4.29 9.82
C ILE A 133 7.26 3.35 10.18
N LEU A 134 8.19 3.09 9.26
CA LEU A 134 9.39 2.31 9.57
C LEU A 134 10.24 2.96 10.65
N GLY A 135 10.47 4.27 10.58
CA GLY A 135 11.21 5.02 11.58
C GLY A 135 10.58 4.88 12.97
N LEU A 136 9.25 5.04 13.05
CA LEU A 136 8.50 4.83 14.30
C LEU A 136 8.60 3.40 14.81
N MET A 137 8.44 2.39 13.95
CA MET A 137 8.56 0.99 14.33
C MET A 137 9.96 0.67 14.87
N LEU A 138 11.01 1.12 14.19
CA LEU A 138 12.39 0.94 14.63
C LEU A 138 12.68 1.68 15.94
N TRP A 139 12.13 2.88 16.11
CA TRP A 139 12.26 3.65 17.36
C TRP A 139 11.64 2.91 18.55
N ILE A 140 10.43 2.37 18.40
CA ILE A 140 9.72 1.63 19.46
C ILE A 140 10.47 0.35 19.84
N TYR A 141 11.00 -0.37 18.85
CA TYR A 141 11.67 -1.66 19.06
C TYR A 141 13.19 -1.55 19.24
N ARG A 142 13.77 -0.33 19.26
CA ARG A 142 15.23 -0.08 19.25
C ARG A 142 16.03 -0.87 20.30
N GLN A 143 15.46 -1.07 21.49
CA GLN A 143 16.13 -1.75 22.60
C GLN A 143 16.14 -3.28 22.46
N SER A 144 15.31 -3.84 21.59
CA SER A 144 15.18 -5.30 21.38
C SER A 144 15.73 -5.77 20.04
N LEU A 145 16.15 -4.84 19.19
CA LEU A 145 16.61 -5.13 17.85
C LEU A 145 18.06 -5.61 17.88
N SER A 146 18.31 -6.80 17.35
CA SER A 146 19.66 -7.28 17.14
C SER A 146 20.31 -6.56 15.95
N ARG A 147 21.63 -6.37 15.98
CA ARG A 147 22.38 -5.78 14.85
C ARG A 147 22.12 -6.55 13.53
N GLY A 148 21.94 -7.87 13.61
CA GLY A 148 21.60 -8.72 12.46
C GLY A 148 20.25 -8.40 11.82
N PHE A 149 19.25 -7.95 12.60
CA PHE A 149 17.97 -7.53 12.04
C PHE A 149 18.11 -6.24 11.23
N PHE A 150 18.89 -5.27 11.72
CA PHE A 150 19.19 -4.04 10.97
C PHE A 150 19.94 -4.32 9.67
N ILE A 151 20.93 -5.21 9.71
CA ILE A 151 21.66 -5.64 8.50
C ILE A 151 20.72 -6.33 7.52
N GLY A 152 19.83 -7.19 8.00
CA GLY A 152 18.80 -7.83 7.18
C GLY A 152 17.89 -6.79 6.52
N LEU A 153 17.36 -5.84 7.29
CA LEU A 153 16.48 -4.79 6.79
C LEU A 153 17.17 -3.90 5.74
N ILE A 154 18.42 -3.49 6.00
CA ILE A 154 19.21 -2.69 5.05
C ILE A 154 19.50 -3.52 3.78
N GLY A 155 19.94 -4.77 3.94
CA GLY A 155 20.20 -5.68 2.82
C GLY A 155 18.97 -5.87 1.95
N ILE A 156 17.79 -5.97 2.58
CA ILE A 156 16.50 -6.00 1.90
C ILE A 156 16.24 -4.73 1.08
N PHE A 157 16.43 -3.54 1.68
CA PHE A 157 16.22 -2.28 0.96
C PHE A 157 17.19 -2.14 -0.22
N VAL A 158 18.43 -2.56 -0.05
CA VAL A 158 19.45 -2.56 -1.10
C VAL A 158 19.09 -3.55 -2.20
N LEU A 159 18.70 -4.78 -1.87
CA LEU A 159 18.28 -5.79 -2.84
C LEU A 159 17.00 -5.36 -3.58
N GLY A 160 16.03 -4.79 -2.86
CA GLY A 160 14.82 -4.21 -3.46
C GLY A 160 15.14 -3.06 -4.41
N GLY A 161 16.03 -2.14 -4.00
CA GLY A 161 16.50 -1.06 -4.85
C GLY A 161 17.24 -1.55 -6.10
N ALA A 162 18.10 -2.57 -5.95
CA ALA A 162 18.84 -3.17 -7.06
C ALA A 162 17.94 -3.97 -8.02
N ALA A 163 16.89 -4.62 -7.51
CA ALA A 163 15.90 -5.30 -8.35
C ALA A 163 15.07 -4.28 -9.16
N LEU A 164 14.74 -3.14 -8.55
CA LEU A 164 14.05 -2.05 -9.23
C LEU A 164 14.93 -1.38 -10.30
N SER A 165 16.24 -1.22 -10.04
CA SER A 165 17.15 -0.63 -11.03
C SER A 165 17.42 -1.52 -12.24
N GLN A 166 17.21 -2.83 -12.11
CA GLN A 166 17.37 -3.79 -13.21
C GLN A 166 16.08 -4.02 -14.00
N MET A 167 14.94 -3.42 -13.59
CA MET A 167 13.72 -3.50 -14.40
C MET A 167 13.90 -2.67 -15.68
N PRO A 168 13.74 -3.27 -16.88
CA PRO A 168 14.09 -2.63 -18.15
C PRO A 168 13.17 -1.45 -18.54
N GLN A 169 12.10 -1.22 -17.78
CA GLN A 169 11.23 -0.06 -17.92
C GLN A 169 11.50 0.90 -16.77
N ASN A 170 12.60 1.66 -16.90
CA ASN A 170 13.05 2.70 -15.98
C ASN A 170 12.10 3.93 -15.97
N ARG A 171 10.78 3.70 -15.87
CA ARG A 171 9.78 4.76 -15.75
C ARG A 171 9.87 5.49 -14.41
N ILE A 172 10.57 4.94 -13.42
CA ILE A 172 10.80 5.62 -12.14
C ILE A 172 11.64 6.88 -12.40
N SER A 173 12.74 6.79 -13.16
CA SER A 173 13.55 7.98 -13.51
C SER A 173 12.78 8.97 -14.39
N GLU A 174 12.04 8.52 -15.40
CA GLU A 174 11.25 9.42 -16.25
C GLU A 174 10.11 10.11 -15.49
N ARG A 175 9.48 9.43 -14.52
CA ARG A 175 8.39 9.99 -13.72
C ARG A 175 8.88 10.87 -12.57
N PHE A 176 10.07 10.62 -12.00
CA PHE A 176 10.70 11.53 -11.05
C PHE A 176 11.02 12.87 -11.72
N THR A 177 11.59 12.82 -12.93
CA THR A 177 11.83 14.03 -13.74
C THR A 177 10.52 14.70 -14.13
N SER A 178 9.49 13.94 -14.54
CA SER A 178 8.18 14.51 -14.89
C SER A 178 7.46 15.14 -13.69
N ALA A 179 7.54 14.55 -12.50
CA ALA A 179 6.93 15.11 -11.28
C ALA A 179 7.66 16.39 -10.82
N GLN A 180 8.98 16.45 -10.94
CA GLN A 180 9.74 17.68 -10.68
C GLN A 180 9.34 18.78 -11.68
N VAL A 181 9.25 18.46 -12.97
CA VAL A 181 8.80 19.40 -14.01
C VAL A 181 7.34 19.84 -13.81
N GLU A 182 6.45 18.96 -13.36
CA GLU A 182 5.06 19.30 -13.03
C GLU A 182 4.96 20.21 -11.78
N ILE A 183 5.80 19.99 -10.77
CA ILE A 183 5.88 20.85 -9.57
C ILE A 183 6.43 22.24 -9.94
N GLU A 184 7.46 22.31 -10.78
CA GLU A 184 8.02 23.56 -11.29
C GLU A 184 7.01 24.33 -12.15
N ARG A 185 6.23 23.63 -13.00
CA ARG A 185 5.15 24.24 -13.80
C ARG A 185 3.99 24.74 -12.95
N TYR A 186 3.59 24.01 -11.90
CA TYR A 186 2.54 24.49 -10.98
C TYR A 186 3.00 25.76 -10.25
N TRP A 187 4.27 25.83 -9.84
CA TRP A 187 4.82 27.00 -9.15
C TRP A 187 5.00 28.22 -10.07
N GLN A 188 5.37 28.02 -11.34
CA GLN A 188 5.55 29.12 -12.29
C GLN A 188 4.27 29.59 -13.01
N HIS A 189 3.32 28.69 -13.31
CA HIS A 189 2.18 28.98 -14.22
C HIS A 189 0.80 28.75 -13.60
N GLN A 190 0.67 28.27 -12.35
CA GLN A 190 -0.62 27.94 -11.71
C GLN A 190 -1.51 26.97 -12.53
N ASP A 191 -0.92 26.13 -13.37
CA ASP A 191 -1.68 25.17 -14.19
C ASP A 191 -2.12 23.95 -13.37
N GLY A 192 -3.40 23.94 -12.98
CA GLY A 192 -4.06 22.84 -12.25
C GLY A 192 -4.40 21.60 -13.10
N SER A 193 -4.00 21.57 -14.38
CA SER A 193 -4.33 20.49 -15.34
C SER A 193 -3.59 19.16 -15.09
N THR A 194 -2.69 19.12 -14.11
CA THR A 194 -1.95 17.91 -13.72
C THR A 194 -2.59 17.24 -12.49
N SER A 195 -2.40 15.92 -12.33
CA SER A 195 -2.96 15.18 -11.19
C SER A 195 -2.48 15.68 -9.81
N VAL A 196 -1.35 16.39 -9.78
CA VAL A 196 -0.79 17.04 -8.59
C VAL A 196 -1.41 18.42 -8.38
N GLY A 197 -1.52 19.23 -9.45
CA GLY A 197 -2.15 20.55 -9.40
C GLY A 197 -3.63 20.51 -8.98
N ALA A 198 -4.40 19.56 -9.53
CA ALA A 198 -5.80 19.36 -9.12
C ALA A 198 -5.95 19.02 -7.63
N ARG A 199 -5.01 18.26 -7.05
CA ARG A 199 -5.02 17.97 -5.60
C ARG A 199 -4.67 19.21 -4.81
N PHE A 200 -3.62 19.95 -5.19
CA PHE A 200 -3.28 21.21 -4.51
C PHE A 200 -4.43 22.22 -4.57
N ASP A 201 -5.15 22.31 -5.69
CA ASP A 201 -6.33 23.17 -5.81
C ASP A 201 -7.48 22.70 -4.93
N MET A 202 -7.69 21.38 -4.78
CA MET A 202 -8.67 20.85 -3.82
C MET A 202 -8.30 21.17 -2.37
N TRP A 203 -7.03 21.01 -1.97
CA TRP A 203 -6.56 21.36 -0.62
C TRP A 203 -6.63 22.87 -0.36
N LYS A 204 -6.26 23.69 -1.34
CA LYS A 204 -6.39 25.15 -1.29
C LYS A 204 -7.85 25.58 -1.17
N SER A 205 -8.74 24.98 -1.96
CA SER A 205 -10.18 25.24 -1.90
C SER A 205 -10.78 24.82 -0.55
N ALA A 206 -10.35 23.69 0.01
CA ALA A 206 -10.77 23.23 1.33
C ALA A 206 -10.29 24.18 2.45
N LEU A 207 -9.05 24.68 2.37
CA LEU A 207 -8.53 25.67 3.31
C LEU A 207 -9.23 27.03 3.19
N LEU A 208 -9.52 27.47 1.97
CA LEU A 208 -10.29 28.70 1.72
C LEU A 208 -11.73 28.58 2.22
N MET A 209 -12.39 27.44 2.01
CA MET A 209 -13.71 27.15 2.59
C MET A 209 -13.66 27.10 4.12
N ALA A 210 -12.61 26.52 4.71
CA ALA A 210 -12.44 26.49 6.16
C ALA A 210 -12.20 27.89 6.76
N GLN A 211 -11.54 28.78 6.03
CA GLN A 211 -11.36 30.19 6.42
C GLN A 211 -12.64 31.01 6.22
N GLN A 212 -13.42 30.76 5.16
CA GLN A 212 -14.69 31.45 4.91
C GLN A 212 -15.82 30.99 5.84
N ASN A 213 -15.78 29.76 6.36
CA ASN A 213 -16.75 29.23 7.32
C ASN A 213 -16.33 29.41 8.79
N GLN A 214 -15.43 30.35 9.11
CA GLN A 214 -15.29 30.83 10.49
C GLN A 214 -16.39 31.86 10.79
N PHE A 215 -17.60 31.36 11.06
CA PHE A 215 -18.65 32.06 11.80
C PHE A 215 -18.87 31.37 13.13
#